data_AF-A0AAD8D114-F1
#
_entry.id   AF-A0AAD8D114-F1
#
_cell.length_a   1.000
_cell.length_b   1.000
_cell.length_c   1.000
_cell.angle_alpha   90.00
_cell.angle_beta   90.00
_cell.angle_gamma   90.00
#
_symmetry.space_group_name_H-M   'P 1'
#
loop_
_entity.id
_entity.type
_entity.pdbx_description
1 polymer ?
#
loop_
_entity_poly.entity_id
_entity_poly.type
_entity_poly.pdbx_seq_one_letter_code
_entity_poly.pdbx_strand_id
1 'polypeptide(L)'
;MYGELITTISHMKGKLDECDIFLPNIFEDDKAAKKDVFFCTVIKVLQKASKEKKCILIKNEISKLIRNLKKEKRQCQIHEDSEIMMPTFLEGLLQYLKMMYRKSSS
;
A
#
# COMPACT_ATOMS: atom_id res chain seq x y z
N MET A 1 -4.49 -7.78 13.06
CA MET A 1 -3.71 -6.72 12.35
C MET A 1 -3.94 -6.75 10.84
N TYR A 2 -3.58 -7.82 10.11
CA TYR A 2 -3.79 -7.86 8.64
C TYR A 2 -5.25 -7.77 8.18
N GLY A 3 -6.20 -8.30 8.96
CA GLY A 3 -7.64 -8.18 8.66
C GLY A 3 -8.13 -6.73 8.54
N GLU A 4 -7.66 -5.82 9.41
CA GLU A 4 -8.04 -4.40 9.36
C GLU A 4 -7.49 -3.69 8.11
N LEU A 5 -6.27 -4.04 7.69
CA LEU A 5 -5.67 -3.54 6.45
C LEU A 5 -6.43 -4.06 5.22
N ILE A 6 -6.79 -5.34 5.19
CA ILE A 6 -7.58 -5.96 4.11
C ILE A 6 -8.95 -5.26 3.97
N THR A 7 -9.66 -5.03 5.07
CA THR A 7 -10.95 -4.34 5.06
C THR A 7 -10.80 -2.90 4.56
N THR A 8 -9.77 -2.18 5.02
CA THR A 8 -9.53 -0.79 4.59
C THR A 8 -9.27 -0.69 3.09
N ILE A 9 -8.40 -1.54 2.53
CA ILE A 9 -8.12 -1.54 1.08
C ILE A 9 -9.35 -1.94 0.28
N SER A 10 -10.13 -2.93 0.76
CA SER A 10 -11.35 -3.37 0.08
C SER A 10 -12.40 -2.25 0.01
N HIS A 11 -12.54 -1.43 1.06
CA HIS A 11 -13.41 -0.24 1.04
C HIS A 11 -12.89 0.88 0.11
N MET A 12 -11.56 0.98 -0.06
CA MET A 12 -10.98 1.94 -1.00
C MET A 12 -11.25 1.55 -2.45
N LYS A 13 -11.32 0.25 -2.78
CA LYS A 13 -11.49 -0.25 -4.16
C LYS A 13 -12.69 0.38 -4.88
N GLY A 14 -13.80 0.63 -4.18
CA GLY A 14 -14.99 1.27 -4.75
C GLY A 14 -14.95 2.80 -4.85
N LYS A 15 -13.84 3.45 -4.45
CA LYS A 15 -13.64 4.91 -4.50
C LYS A 15 -12.41 5.30 -5.32
N LEU A 16 -11.79 4.33 -6.00
CA LEU A 16 -10.51 4.51 -6.69
C LEU A 16 -10.64 5.07 -8.10
N ASP A 17 -11.84 5.02 -8.69
CA ASP A 17 -12.10 5.51 -10.05
C ASP A 17 -11.72 6.98 -10.25
N GLU A 18 -11.65 7.76 -9.16
CA GLU A 18 -11.29 9.19 -9.20
C GLU A 18 -9.79 9.47 -8.92
N CYS A 19 -9.02 8.48 -8.44
CA CYS A 19 -7.59 8.60 -8.10
C CYS A 19 -6.71 7.90 -9.14
N ASP A 20 -6.65 8.49 -10.33
CA ASP A 20 -5.84 8.02 -11.45
C ASP A 20 -4.41 8.60 -11.39
N ILE A 21 -3.58 7.95 -10.57
CA ILE A 21 -2.16 8.25 -10.40
C ILE A 21 -1.31 6.99 -10.59
N PHE A 22 -0.07 7.20 -11.03
CA PHE A 22 0.96 6.17 -11.09
C PHE A 22 1.79 6.21 -9.81
N LEU A 23 2.16 5.03 -9.34
CA LEU A 23 2.92 4.79 -8.12
C LEU A 23 4.08 3.85 -8.41
N PRO A 24 5.22 3.95 -7.71
CA PRO A 24 6.31 3.01 -7.88
C PRO A 24 5.84 1.54 -7.71
N ASN A 25 6.23 0.69 -8.66
CA ASN A 25 5.91 -0.74 -8.63
C ASN A 25 6.84 -1.49 -7.69
N ILE A 26 6.44 -1.57 -6.42
CA ILE A 26 7.22 -2.22 -5.36
C ILE A 26 7.12 -3.76 -5.37
N PHE A 27 6.33 -4.34 -6.28
CA PHE A 27 6.11 -5.79 -6.37
C PHE A 27 7.11 -6.49 -7.29
N GLU A 28 7.82 -5.74 -8.14
CA GLU A 28 8.88 -6.26 -9.03
C GLU A 28 10.26 -6.30 -8.35
N ASP A 29 10.44 -5.56 -7.26
CA ASP A 29 11.72 -5.45 -6.58
C ASP A 29 11.93 -6.66 -5.63
N ASP A 30 12.76 -7.62 -6.06
CA ASP A 30 13.19 -8.78 -5.27
C ASP A 30 13.83 -8.37 -3.92
N LYS A 31 14.33 -7.12 -3.80
CA LYS A 31 14.90 -6.60 -2.54
C LYS A 31 13.84 -6.25 -1.49
N ALA A 32 12.55 -6.23 -1.86
CA ALA A 32 11.44 -6.14 -0.91
C ALA A 32 11.25 -7.43 -0.07
N ALA A 33 12.09 -8.46 -0.26
CA ALA A 33 12.10 -9.73 0.47
C ALA A 33 12.04 -9.59 2.01
N LYS A 34 12.47 -8.45 2.58
CA LYS A 34 12.25 -8.15 3.99
C LYS A 34 10.90 -7.45 4.18
N LYS A 35 9.97 -8.15 4.83
CA LYS A 35 8.64 -7.68 5.26
C LYS A 35 8.63 -6.24 5.80
N ASP A 36 9.60 -5.88 6.63
CA ASP A 36 9.72 -4.54 7.23
C ASP A 36 10.03 -3.45 6.18
N VAL A 37 10.88 -3.79 5.19
CA VAL A 37 11.21 -2.91 4.07
C VAL A 37 9.99 -2.74 3.18
N PHE A 38 9.27 -3.83 2.88
CA PHE A 38 8.04 -3.80 2.07
C PHE A 38 6.99 -2.84 2.66
N PHE A 39 6.59 -3.00 3.93
CA PHE A 39 5.55 -2.16 4.51
C PHE A 39 5.94 -0.69 4.62
N CYS A 40 7.22 -0.44 4.84
CA CYS A 40 7.77 0.90 4.89
C CYS A 40 7.82 1.58 3.53
N THR A 41 8.15 0.85 2.46
CA THR A 41 8.06 1.32 1.09
C THR A 41 6.60 1.61 0.72
N VAL A 42 5.66 0.71 1.04
CA VAL A 42 4.21 0.94 0.90
C VAL A 42 3.78 2.24 1.57
N ILE A 43 4.21 2.49 2.82
CA ILE A 43 3.88 3.73 3.54
C ILE A 43 4.38 4.96 2.77
N LYS A 44 5.61 4.95 2.27
CA LYS A 44 6.16 6.11 1.56
C LYS A 44 5.43 6.36 0.24
N VAL A 45 5.12 5.29 -0.51
CA VAL A 45 4.35 5.37 -1.75
C VAL A 45 2.95 5.95 -1.50
N LEU A 46 2.26 5.46 -0.46
CA LEU A 46 0.97 5.99 -0.05
C LEU A 46 1.04 7.44 0.46
N GLN A 47 2.14 7.83 1.10
CA GLN A 47 2.37 9.23 1.48
C GLN A 47 2.49 10.14 0.25
N LYS A 48 3.15 9.68 -0.83
CA LYS A 48 3.19 10.38 -2.13
C LYS A 48 1.77 10.51 -2.67
N ALA A 49 1.02 9.40 -2.75
CA ALA A 49 -0.39 9.39 -3.17
C ALA A 49 -1.30 10.35 -2.37
N SER A 50 -1.11 10.46 -1.05
CA SER A 50 -1.93 11.32 -0.18
C SER A 50 -1.77 12.83 -0.43
N LYS A 51 -0.69 13.22 -1.14
CA LYS A 51 -0.41 14.60 -1.52
C LYS A 51 -0.94 14.95 -2.91
N GLU A 52 -1.31 13.94 -3.70
CA GLU A 52 -1.85 14.13 -5.04
C GLU A 52 -3.27 14.69 -4.98
N LYS A 53 -3.53 15.76 -5.76
CA LYS A 53 -4.85 16.41 -5.80
C LYS A 53 -5.95 15.47 -6.29
N LYS A 54 -5.60 14.56 -7.22
CA LYS A 54 -6.51 13.53 -7.76
C LYS A 54 -7.01 12.55 -6.70
N CYS A 55 -6.30 12.40 -5.58
CA CYS A 55 -6.62 11.40 -4.56
C CYS A 55 -7.22 12.03 -3.29
N ILE A 56 -7.73 13.27 -3.37
CA ILE A 56 -8.24 14.01 -2.22
C ILE A 56 -9.43 13.31 -1.54
N LEU A 57 -10.30 12.67 -2.32
CA LEU A 57 -11.51 11.98 -1.83
C LEU A 57 -11.18 10.71 -1.03
N ILE A 58 -10.04 10.09 -1.32
CA ILE A 58 -9.56 8.88 -0.61
C ILE A 58 -8.40 9.19 0.34
N LYS A 59 -8.04 10.47 0.53
CA LYS A 59 -6.93 10.91 1.36
C LYS A 59 -7.08 10.45 2.82
N ASN A 60 -8.31 10.43 3.32
CA ASN A 60 -8.62 9.98 4.68
C ASN A 60 -8.36 8.47 4.84
N GLU A 61 -8.75 7.68 3.85
CA GLU A 61 -8.54 6.24 3.78
C GLU A 61 -7.05 5.90 3.62
N ILE A 62 -6.33 6.61 2.74
CA ILE A 62 -4.87 6.51 2.61
C ILE A 62 -4.19 6.82 3.96
N SER A 63 -4.64 7.87 4.65
CA SER A 63 -4.10 8.25 5.96
C SER A 63 -4.35 7.18 7.04
N LYS A 64 -5.53 6.56 7.03
CA LYS A 64 -5.84 5.40 7.89
C LYS A 64 -4.93 4.22 7.57
N LEU A 65 -4.72 3.91 6.28
CA LEU A 65 -3.85 2.82 5.86
C LEU A 65 -2.40 3.05 6.34
N ILE A 66 -1.87 4.26 6.13
CA ILE A 66 -0.54 4.65 6.60
C ILE A 66 -0.44 4.51 8.13
N ARG A 67 -1.46 4.94 8.88
CA ARG A 67 -1.46 4.83 10.35
C ARG A 67 -1.43 3.37 10.80
N ASN A 68 -2.17 2.49 10.13
CA ASN A 68 -2.21 1.06 10.44
C ASN A 68 -0.89 0.36 10.06
N LEU A 69 -0.28 0.73 8.95
CA LEU A 69 1.04 0.23 8.53
C LEU A 69 2.18 0.77 9.40
N LYS A 70 2.09 2.01 9.90
CA LYS A 70 3.12 2.62 10.76
C LYS A 70 3.33 1.90 12.09
N LYS A 71 2.38 1.08 12.52
CA LYS A 71 2.52 0.22 13.71
C LYS A 71 3.62 -0.85 13.54
N GLU A 72 4.12 -1.08 12.32
CA GLU A 72 5.13 -2.11 11.96
C GLU A 72 6.57 -1.56 11.72
N LYS A 73 6.94 -0.35 12.16
CA LYS A 73 8.08 0.40 11.55
C LYS A 73 9.53 0.09 11.99
N ARG A 74 10.42 0.01 10.97
CA ARG A 74 11.83 0.49 10.91
C ARG A 74 12.06 1.38 9.65
N GLN A 75 13.20 2.08 9.51
CA GLN A 75 13.55 2.98 8.38
C GLN A 75 13.90 2.23 7.08
N CYS A 76 13.56 2.78 5.89
CA CYS A 76 13.78 2.13 4.59
C CYS A 76 13.92 3.13 3.44
N GLN A 77 14.65 2.77 2.39
CA GLN A 77 14.84 3.54 1.15
C GLN A 77 13.93 2.98 0.04
N ILE A 78 13.43 3.84 -0.85
CA ILE A 78 12.66 3.43 -2.04
C ILE A 78 13.66 3.35 -3.20
N HIS A 79 13.62 2.30 -4.01
CA HIS A 79 14.17 2.30 -5.37
C HIS A 79 12.98 2.41 -6.34
N GLU A 80 13.11 3.30 -7.34
CA GLU A 80 12.06 3.62 -8.32
C GLU A 80 12.55 3.20 -9.71
N ASP A 81 12.30 1.94 -10.11
CA ASP A 81 12.67 1.44 -11.45
C ASP A 81 11.45 1.24 -12.37
N SER A 82 10.22 1.20 -11.83
CA SER A 82 8.98 0.91 -12.56
C SER A 82 7.77 1.58 -11.86
N GLU A 83 6.70 1.87 -12.61
CA GLU A 83 5.47 2.50 -12.10
C GLU A 83 4.22 1.64 -12.44
N ILE A 84 3.22 1.68 -11.56
CA ILE A 84 1.97 0.94 -11.64
C ILE A 84 0.81 1.84 -11.19
N MET A 85 -0.38 1.66 -11.78
CA MET A 85 -1.54 2.45 -11.40
C MET A 85 -1.99 2.18 -9.96
N MET A 86 -2.50 3.21 -9.26
CA MET A 86 -2.97 3.11 -7.87
C MET A 86 -4.00 1.99 -7.62
N PRO A 87 -5.02 1.76 -8.48
CA PRO A 87 -5.92 0.61 -8.33
C PRO A 87 -5.18 -0.74 -8.32
N THR A 88 -4.29 -0.93 -9.28
CA THR A 88 -3.49 -2.16 -9.43
C THR A 88 -2.49 -2.31 -8.28
N PHE A 89 -1.89 -1.20 -7.82
CA PHE A 89 -1.02 -1.17 -6.64
C PHE A 89 -1.76 -1.68 -5.38
N LEU A 90 -2.96 -1.16 -5.14
CA LEU A 90 -3.77 -1.56 -3.99
C LEU A 90 -4.26 -3.00 -4.09
N GLU A 91 -4.55 -3.48 -5.30
CA GLU A 91 -4.88 -4.90 -5.52
C GLU A 91 -3.70 -5.83 -5.21
N GLY A 92 -2.48 -5.48 -5.68
CA GLY A 92 -1.26 -6.21 -5.32
C GLY A 92 -1.02 -6.23 -3.82
N LEU A 93 -1.21 -5.08 -3.15
CA LEU A 93 -1.08 -4.98 -1.69
C LEU A 93 -2.12 -5.84 -0.96
N LEU A 94 -3.37 -5.85 -1.45
CA LEU A 94 -4.45 -6.67 -0.90
C LEU A 94 -4.13 -8.16 -1.01
N GLN A 95 -3.62 -8.61 -2.16
CA GLN A 95 -3.21 -10.00 -2.34
C GLN A 95 -2.06 -10.39 -1.41
N TYR A 96 -1.03 -9.53 -1.31
CA TYR A 96 0.08 -9.74 -0.38
C TYR A 96 -0.39 -9.87 1.07
N LEU A 97 -1.27 -8.97 1.52
CA LEU A 97 -1.83 -8.99 2.87
C LEU A 97 -2.67 -10.25 3.13
N LYS A 98 -3.45 -10.70 2.16
CA LYS A 98 -4.23 -11.95 2.26
C LYS A 98 -3.31 -13.17 2.36
N MET A 99 -2.23 -13.22 1.57
CA MET A 99 -1.23 -14.28 1.66
C MET A 99 -0.58 -14.32 3.05
N MET A 100 -0.15 -13.16 3.56
CA MET A 100 0.46 -13.05 4.89
C MET A 100 -0.54 -13.44 6.00
N TYR A 101 -1.81 -13.01 5.90
CA TYR A 101 -2.85 -13.37 6.86
C TYR A 101 -3.10 -14.88 6.92
N ARG A 102 -3.08 -15.57 5.77
CA ARG A 102 -3.19 -17.04 5.71
C ARG A 102 -1.99 -17.71 6.37
N LYS A 103 -0.76 -17.27 6.07
CA LYS A 103 0.47 -17.82 6.66
C LYS A 103 0.57 -17.62 8.17
N SER A 104 -0.04 -16.57 8.73
CA SER A 104 -0.02 -16.29 10.18
C SER A 104 -1.14 -16.95 10.97
N SER A 105 -2.11 -17.58 10.29
CA SER A 105 -3.25 -18.28 10.91
C SER A 105 -3.08 -19.80 10.88
N SER A 106 -1.88 -20.28 10.54
CA SER A 106 -1.49 -21.68 10.41
C SER A 106 -0.32 -21.97 11.33
#